data_AF-A0A1Q3AWC2-F1
#
_entry.id   AF-A0A1Q3AWC2-F1
#
_cell.length_a   1.000
_cell.length_b   1.000
_cell.length_c   1.000
_cell.angle_alpha   90.00
_cell.angle_beta   90.00
_cell.angle_gamma   90.00
#
_symmetry.space_group_name_H-M   'P 1'
#
loop_
_entity.id
_entity.type
_entity.pdbx_description
1 polymer ?
#
loop_
_entity_poly.entity_id
_entity_poly.type
_entity_poly.pdbx_seq_one_letter_code
_entity_poly.pdbx_strand_id
1 'polypeptide(L)'
;MSSLHIRTQPKGIFTGKRVAHGNASNDFGPFMWPEDLKGDLKELKNKLLVNFDPLRFFVEDVEKEFACTMQLWYYSLGGDAIGITWERLCSKKRGREEADEKRKNLGHVLRVVGELGKGFVRDVYFLKASRFMNSNLHLLKPYQK
;
A
#
# COMPACT_ATOMS: atom_id res chain seq x y z
N MET A 1 -2.90 -13.20 -10.33
CA MET A 1 -1.55 -12.81 -9.86
C MET A 1 -1.59 -12.65 -8.34
N SER A 2 -0.50 -12.90 -7.64
CA SER A 2 -0.44 -12.65 -6.19
C SER A 2 -0.08 -11.19 -5.95
N SER A 3 -0.67 -10.57 -4.92
CA SER A 3 -0.47 -9.16 -4.59
C SER A 3 -0.19 -8.97 -3.10
N LEU A 4 0.51 -7.88 -2.77
CA LEU A 4 0.55 -7.33 -1.42
C LEU A 4 -0.42 -6.17 -1.33
N HIS A 5 -1.16 -6.09 -0.24
CA HIS A 5 -2.06 -4.99 0.04
C HIS A 5 -1.58 -4.30 1.32
N ILE A 6 -1.18 -3.05 1.18
CA ILE A 6 -0.64 -2.21 2.25
C ILE A 6 -1.79 -1.36 2.80
N ARG A 7 -1.94 -1.38 4.12
CA ARG A 7 -2.95 -0.63 4.85
C ARG A 7 -2.28 0.46 5.68
N THR A 8 -2.86 1.65 5.65
CA THR A 8 -2.41 2.82 6.43
C THR A 8 -3.45 3.19 7.51
N GLN A 9 -4.74 3.01 7.21
CA GLN A 9 -5.86 3.33 8.11
C GLN A 9 -6.40 2.10 8.85
N PRO A 10 -6.95 2.24 10.07
CA PRO A 10 -7.43 1.10 10.87
C PRO A 10 -8.76 0.48 10.39
N LYS A 11 -9.51 1.15 9.51
CA LYS A 11 -10.83 0.70 9.03
C LYS A 11 -10.68 -0.15 7.75
N GLY A 12 -11.55 -1.15 7.58
CA GLY A 12 -11.66 -1.98 6.37
C GLY A 12 -11.48 -3.49 6.59
N ILE A 13 -12.38 -4.31 6.01
CA ILE A 13 -12.28 -5.76 6.02
C ILE A 13 -11.32 -6.19 4.91
N PHE A 14 -10.31 -6.98 5.26
CA PHE A 14 -9.33 -7.48 4.30
C PHE A 14 -9.39 -8.99 4.17
N THR A 15 -9.52 -9.46 2.95
CA THR A 15 -9.34 -10.87 2.59
C THR A 15 -7.87 -11.07 2.26
N GLY A 16 -7.12 -11.80 3.09
CA GLY A 16 -5.70 -12.09 2.86
C GLY A 16 -4.96 -12.52 4.13
N LYS A 17 -3.76 -13.09 3.97
CA LYS A 17 -2.91 -13.43 5.13
C LYS A 17 -2.08 -12.21 5.50
N ARG A 18 -2.20 -11.71 6.74
CA ARG A 18 -1.28 -10.66 7.23
C ARG A 18 0.14 -11.20 7.25
N VAL A 19 1.06 -10.48 6.62
CA VAL A 19 2.48 -10.85 6.50
C VAL A 19 3.42 -9.87 7.19
N ALA A 20 2.97 -8.64 7.45
CA ALA A 20 3.70 -7.69 8.27
C ALA A 20 2.71 -6.80 9.05
N HIS A 21 3.19 -6.29 10.19
CA HIS A 21 2.49 -5.30 11.00
C HIS A 21 3.48 -4.19 11.36
N GLY A 22 3.06 -2.94 11.20
CA GLY A 22 3.85 -1.75 11.46
C GLY A 22 3.27 -0.93 12.61
N ASN A 23 4.12 -0.12 13.24
CA ASN A 23 3.71 0.83 14.26
C ASN A 23 3.29 2.15 13.59
N ALA A 24 2.10 2.15 12.99
CA ALA A 24 1.52 3.36 12.41
C ALA A 24 1.16 4.37 13.51
N SER A 25 1.48 5.64 13.29
CA SER A 25 1.02 6.73 14.14
C SER A 25 -0.49 6.90 14.00
N ASN A 26 -1.12 7.43 15.05
CA ASN A 26 -2.52 7.86 15.01
C ASN A 26 -2.66 9.31 14.49
N ASP A 27 -1.54 10.00 14.25
CA ASP A 27 -1.52 11.41 13.82
C ASP A 27 -2.03 11.58 12.37
N PHE A 28 -1.94 10.54 11.54
CA PHE A 28 -2.33 10.57 10.12
C PHE A 28 -3.79 10.16 9.89
N GLY A 29 -4.69 10.50 10.82
CA GLY A 29 -6.11 10.23 10.71
C GLY A 29 -6.84 11.25 9.83
N PRO A 30 -7.83 10.83 8.99
CA PRO A 30 -8.64 11.78 8.21
C PRO A 30 -9.57 12.65 9.08
N PHE A 31 -9.72 12.30 10.36
CA PHE A 31 -10.57 13.00 11.31
C PHE A 31 -9.77 13.38 12.55
N MET A 32 -10.00 14.60 13.02
CA MET A 32 -9.55 15.02 14.35
C MET A 32 -10.45 14.42 15.42
N TRP A 33 -9.85 13.92 16.49
CA TRP A 33 -10.63 13.42 17.62
C TRP A 33 -11.02 14.57 18.55
N PRO A 34 -12.11 14.44 19.33
CA PRO A 34 -12.49 15.44 20.32
C PRO A 34 -11.36 15.81 21.29
N GLU A 35 -10.47 14.87 21.59
CA GLU A 35 -9.27 15.05 22.40
C GLU A 35 -8.24 15.96 21.71
N ASP A 36 -8.14 15.93 20.39
CA ASP A 36 -7.25 16.79 19.60
C ASP A 36 -7.73 18.24 19.53
N LEU A 37 -9.03 18.46 19.73
CA LEU A 37 -9.66 19.78 19.78
C LEU A 37 -9.51 20.45 21.14
N LYS A 38 -9.08 19.70 22.18
CA LYS A 38 -8.79 20.23 23.51
C LYS A 38 -7.34 20.75 23.54
N GLY A 39 -7.16 22.05 23.32
CA GLY A 39 -5.84 22.69 23.35
C GLY A 39 -5.87 24.10 22.78
N ASP A 40 -4.71 24.75 22.72
CA ASP A 40 -4.57 26.05 22.08
C ASP A 40 -4.67 25.93 20.54
N LEU A 41 -5.20 26.96 19.89
CA LEU A 41 -5.33 27.05 18.44
C LEU A 41 -3.99 26.84 17.72
N LYS A 42 -2.87 27.21 18.34
CA LYS A 42 -1.52 26.98 17.80
C LYS A 42 -1.17 25.50 17.73
N GLU A 43 -1.47 24.73 18.77
CA GLU A 43 -1.26 23.27 18.79
C GLU A 43 -2.20 22.58 17.78
N LEU A 44 -3.43 23.07 17.68
CA LEU A 44 -4.42 22.58 16.72
C LEU A 44 -3.94 22.77 15.27
N LYS A 45 -3.39 23.95 14.94
CA LYS A 45 -2.82 24.24 13.61
C LYS A 45 -1.61 23.37 13.28
N ASN A 46 -0.80 23.00 14.26
CA ASN A 46 0.33 22.11 14.05
C ASN A 46 -0.12 20.67 13.74
N LYS A 47 -1.28 20.24 14.26
CA LYS A 47 -1.89 18.95 13.93
C LYS A 47 -2.63 18.97 12.60
N LEU A 48 -3.18 20.11 12.20
CA LEU A 48 -3.96 20.27 10.97
C LEU A 48 -3.05 20.51 9.76
N LEU A 49 -2.52 19.44 9.16
CA LEU A 49 -1.79 19.52 7.90
C LEU A 49 -2.75 19.67 6.72
N VAL A 50 -3.27 20.89 6.53
CA VAL A 50 -4.22 21.20 5.45
C VAL A 50 -3.57 20.93 4.08
N ASN A 51 -4.29 20.19 3.22
CA ASN A 51 -3.85 19.76 1.88
C ASN A 51 -2.64 18.80 1.88
N PHE A 52 -2.25 18.25 3.03
CA PHE A 52 -1.23 17.21 3.07
C PHE A 52 -1.89 15.84 2.86
N ASP A 53 -1.48 15.16 1.79
CA ASP A 53 -1.89 13.79 1.48
C ASP A 53 -0.69 12.84 1.71
N PRO A 54 -0.52 12.26 2.91
CA PRO A 54 0.59 11.35 3.21
C PRO A 54 0.57 10.10 2.31
N LEU A 55 -0.62 9.70 1.83
CA LEU A 55 -0.75 8.53 0.98
C LEU A 55 -0.11 8.77 -0.37
N ARG A 56 -0.34 9.94 -0.96
CA ARG A 56 0.27 10.33 -2.24
C ARG A 56 1.78 10.28 -2.19
N PHE A 57 2.41 10.85 -1.16
CA PHE A 57 3.87 10.82 -1.03
C PHE A 57 4.41 9.40 -0.90
N PHE A 58 3.76 8.59 -0.07
CA PHE A 58 4.14 7.18 0.09
C PHE A 58 4.01 6.39 -1.22
N VAL A 59 2.93 6.61 -1.98
CA VAL A 59 2.73 6.01 -3.31
C VAL A 59 3.85 6.40 -4.26
N GLU A 60 4.16 7.69 -4.38
CA GLU A 60 5.21 8.19 -5.27
C GLU A 60 6.58 7.58 -4.94
N ASP A 61 6.90 7.40 -3.65
CA ASP A 61 8.18 6.81 -3.24
C ASP A 61 8.25 5.30 -3.50
N VAL A 62 7.15 4.58 -3.26
CA VAL A 62 7.04 3.14 -3.60
C VAL A 62 7.11 2.93 -5.12
N GLU A 63 6.45 3.79 -5.92
CA GLU A 63 6.51 3.71 -7.38
C GLU A 63 7.94 3.94 -7.89
N LYS A 64 8.65 4.95 -7.39
CA LYS A 64 10.05 5.22 -7.78
C LYS A 64 10.96 4.04 -7.49
N GLU A 65 10.80 3.43 -6.31
CA GLU A 65 11.64 2.31 -5.86
C GLU A 65 11.38 1.02 -6.66
N PHE A 66 10.12 0.78 -7.08
CA PHE A 66 9.74 -0.47 -7.75
C PHE A 66 9.37 -0.35 -9.25
N ALA A 67 9.55 0.82 -9.87
CA ALA A 67 9.08 1.16 -11.23
C ALA A 67 9.34 0.09 -12.32
N CYS A 68 10.44 -0.68 -12.20
CA CYS A 68 10.86 -1.67 -13.21
C CYS A 68 10.43 -3.11 -12.90
N THR A 69 9.86 -3.37 -11.72
CA THR A 69 9.66 -4.75 -11.19
C THR A 69 8.26 -5.02 -10.66
N MET A 70 7.46 -3.98 -10.39
CA MET A 70 6.14 -4.13 -9.80
C MET A 70 5.17 -3.10 -10.37
N GLN A 71 3.91 -3.48 -10.42
CA GLN A 71 2.80 -2.61 -10.74
C GLN A 71 2.09 -2.21 -9.44
N LEU A 72 1.95 -0.91 -9.22
CA LEU A 72 1.17 -0.34 -8.14
C LEU A 72 -0.27 -0.10 -8.60
N TRP A 73 -1.24 -0.35 -7.74
CA TRP A 73 -2.63 -0.01 -7.96
C TRP A 73 -3.30 0.40 -6.65
N TYR A 74 -4.31 1.25 -6.75
CA TYR A 74 -5.03 1.76 -5.59
C TYR A 74 -6.40 1.12 -5.50
N TYR A 75 -6.80 0.73 -4.29
CA TYR A 75 -8.13 0.19 -4.02
C TYR A 75 -8.85 1.09 -3.03
N SER A 76 -9.93 1.73 -3.49
CA SER A 76 -10.76 2.61 -2.65
C SER A 76 -11.77 1.85 -1.77
N LEU A 77 -11.89 0.53 -1.91
CA LEU A 77 -12.87 -0.23 -1.15
C LEU A 77 -12.38 -0.51 0.28
N GLY A 78 -12.96 0.21 1.25
CA GLY A 78 -12.80 -0.06 2.68
C GLY A 78 -11.77 0.82 3.41
N GLY A 79 -11.16 1.79 2.73
CA GLY A 79 -10.10 2.64 3.27
C GLY A 79 -8.78 2.43 2.52
N ASP A 80 -7.91 3.44 2.55
CA ASP A 80 -6.69 3.54 1.74
C ASP A 80 -5.86 2.26 1.74
N ALA A 81 -6.01 1.49 0.67
CA ALA A 81 -5.24 0.29 0.43
C ALA A 81 -4.50 0.38 -0.88
N ILE A 82 -3.19 0.16 -0.80
CA ILE A 82 -2.30 0.16 -1.95
C ILE A 82 -1.97 -1.30 -2.26
N GLY A 83 -2.28 -1.72 -3.48
CA GLY A 83 -1.95 -3.03 -4.01
C GLY A 83 -0.63 -2.99 -4.79
N ILE A 84 0.28 -3.92 -4.49
CA ILE A 84 1.52 -4.14 -5.24
C ILE A 84 1.43 -5.54 -5.87
N THR A 85 1.57 -5.61 -7.19
CA THR A 85 1.65 -6.88 -7.94
C THR A 85 3.03 -7.00 -8.58
N TRP A 86 3.63 -8.20 -8.52
CA TRP A 86 4.88 -8.46 -9.23
C TRP A 86 4.61 -8.51 -10.73
N GLU A 87 5.24 -7.61 -11.48
CA GLU A 87 5.19 -7.58 -12.94
C GLU A 87 6.60 -7.28 -13.49
N ARG A 88 7.17 -8.22 -14.26
CA ARG A 88 8.47 -7.98 -14.92
C ARG A 88 8.26 -7.07 -16.12
N LEU A 89 8.06 -5.77 -15.87
CA LEU A 89 7.83 -4.78 -16.92
C LEU A 89 9.07 -4.53 -17.80
N CYS A 90 10.29 -4.74 -17.28
CA CYS A 90 11.54 -4.40 -17.99
C CYS A 90 12.38 -5.62 -18.48
N SER A 91 11.92 -6.87 -18.35
CA SER A 91 12.76 -8.03 -18.69
C SER A 91 12.47 -8.63 -20.07
N LYS A 92 13.42 -8.48 -21.00
CA LYS A 92 13.44 -9.14 -22.33
C LYS A 92 14.06 -10.56 -22.34
N LYS A 93 14.46 -11.14 -21.20
CA LYS A 93 15.13 -12.47 -21.19
C LYS A 93 14.44 -13.48 -20.28
N ARG A 94 13.97 -14.56 -20.91
CA ARG A 94 13.45 -15.79 -20.28
C ARG A 94 14.59 -16.49 -19.53
N GLY A 95 14.42 -16.72 -18.24
CA GLY A 95 15.34 -17.49 -17.39
C GLY A 95 14.58 -17.96 -16.16
N ARG A 96 14.52 -19.28 -15.98
CA ARG A 96 13.58 -20.02 -15.14
C ARG A 96 14.18 -20.28 -13.76
N GLU A 97 13.73 -19.58 -12.73
CA GLU A 97 13.83 -19.99 -11.30
C GLU A 97 12.87 -19.16 -10.43
N GLU A 98 11.56 -19.26 -10.69
CA GLU A 98 10.60 -18.24 -10.22
C GLU A 98 10.19 -18.31 -8.75
N ALA A 99 10.41 -19.43 -8.04
CA ALA A 99 9.81 -19.62 -6.71
C ALA A 99 10.70 -19.09 -5.56
N ASP A 100 12.01 -19.33 -5.65
CA ASP A 100 12.97 -18.96 -4.60
C ASP A 100 13.41 -17.50 -4.71
N GLU A 101 13.50 -16.99 -5.94
CA GLU A 101 13.74 -15.57 -6.23
C GLU A 101 12.57 -14.71 -5.72
N LYS A 102 11.32 -15.16 -5.86
CA LYS A 102 10.12 -14.47 -5.33
C LYS A 102 10.10 -14.38 -3.81
N ARG A 103 10.59 -15.40 -3.07
CA ARG A 103 10.65 -15.36 -1.60
C ARG A 103 11.72 -14.41 -1.09
N LYS A 104 12.92 -14.42 -1.71
CA LYS A 104 14.00 -13.46 -1.39
C LYS A 104 13.57 -12.02 -1.73
N ASN A 105 12.82 -11.84 -2.82
CA ASN A 105 12.26 -10.55 -3.22
C ASN A 105 11.16 -10.06 -2.25
N LEU A 106 10.31 -10.94 -1.73
CA LEU A 106 9.26 -10.56 -0.78
C LEU A 106 9.81 -9.95 0.50
N GLY A 107 10.86 -10.53 1.10
CA GLY A 107 11.49 -9.98 2.30
C GLY A 107 12.06 -8.58 2.07
N HIS A 108 12.72 -8.37 0.93
CA HIS A 108 13.23 -7.06 0.53
C HIS A 108 12.09 -6.03 0.36
N VAL A 109 11.01 -6.40 -0.33
CA VAL A 109 9.85 -5.52 -0.55
C VAL A 109 9.20 -5.13 0.76
N LEU A 110 8.96 -6.09 1.66
CA LEU A 110 8.36 -5.80 2.97
C LEU A 110 9.24 -4.86 3.79
N ARG A 111 10.56 -5.02 3.72
CA ARG A 111 11.51 -4.13 4.40
C ARG A 111 11.43 -2.72 3.83
N VAL A 112 11.56 -2.56 2.52
CA VAL A 112 11.52 -1.27 1.84
C VAL A 112 10.19 -0.55 2.05
N VAL A 113 9.07 -1.26 1.91
CA VAL A 113 7.72 -0.75 2.21
C VAL A 113 7.62 -0.28 3.67
N GLY A 114 8.21 -1.03 4.60
CA GLY A 114 8.24 -0.66 6.01
C GLY A 114 9.13 0.55 6.31
N GLU A 115 10.25 0.70 5.60
CA GLU A 115 11.17 1.84 5.72
C GLU A 115 10.54 3.12 5.14
N LEU A 116 10.02 3.06 3.90
CA LEU A 116 9.34 4.18 3.24
C LEU A 116 8.04 4.58 3.98
N GLY A 117 7.34 3.59 4.51
CA GLY A 117 6.06 3.77 5.20
C GLY A 117 6.17 3.94 6.71
N LYS A 118 7.36 4.23 7.26
CA LYS A 118 7.57 4.28 8.71
C LYS A 118 6.62 5.28 9.38
N GLY A 119 5.87 4.83 10.38
CA GLY A 119 4.88 5.65 11.07
C GLY A 119 3.56 5.86 10.30
N PHE A 120 3.44 5.32 9.09
CA PHE A 120 2.25 5.44 8.24
C PHE A 120 1.63 4.08 7.89
N VAL A 121 2.46 3.08 7.56
CA VAL A 121 2.03 1.72 7.25
C VAL A 121 1.69 0.97 8.54
N ARG A 122 0.48 0.38 8.56
CA ARG A 122 -0.08 -0.34 9.70
C ARG A 122 -0.05 -1.84 9.52
N ASP A 123 -0.53 -2.34 8.39
CA ASP A 123 -0.56 -3.77 8.10
C ASP A 123 -0.24 -4.02 6.63
N VAL A 124 0.42 -5.14 6.34
CA VAL A 124 0.59 -5.64 4.98
C VAL A 124 -0.01 -7.03 4.87
N TYR A 125 -0.89 -7.22 3.90
CA TYR A 125 -1.58 -8.48 3.61
C TYR A 125 -1.08 -9.07 2.31
N PHE A 126 -0.79 -10.37 2.31
CA PHE A 126 -0.54 -11.14 1.11
C PHE A 126 -1.84 -11.77 0.62
N LEU A 127 -2.23 -11.40 -0.60
CA LEU A 127 -3.36 -11.99 -1.30
C LEU A 127 -2.83 -12.94 -2.37
N LYS A 128 -3.08 -14.23 -2.17
CA LYS A 128 -2.74 -15.25 -3.16
C LYS A 128 -3.78 -15.20 -4.28
N ALA A 129 -3.33 -15.27 -5.53
CA ALA A 129 -4.24 -15.48 -6.66
C ALA A 129 -5.12 -16.72 -6.40
N SER A 130 -6.44 -16.56 -6.46
CA SER A 130 -7.36 -17.69 -6.58
C SER A 130 -7.00 -18.49 -7.83
N ARG A 131 -6.99 -19.83 -7.74
CA ARG A 131 -6.76 -20.72 -8.90
C ARG A 131 -8.03 -20.99 -9.73
N PHE A 132 -9.13 -20.25 -9.52
CA PHE A 132 -10.40 -20.51 -10.22
C PHE A 132 -10.86 -19.35 -11.14
N MET A 133 -10.70 -19.63 -12.44
CA MET A 133 -11.47 -19.36 -13.68
C MET A 133 -12.35 -18.10 -13.88
N ASN A 134 -12.15 -17.50 -15.07
CA ASN A 134 -13.11 -16.85 -15.98
C ASN A 134 -14.50 -16.48 -15.45
N SER A 135 -14.72 -15.18 -15.28
CA SER A 135 -15.93 -14.51 -15.78
C SER A 135 -15.71 -12.98 -15.79
N ASN A 136 -15.57 -12.43 -17.00
CA ASN A 136 -15.76 -11.03 -17.37
C ASN A 136 -15.29 -9.95 -16.39
N LEU A 137 -13.98 -9.68 -16.38
CA LEU A 137 -13.43 -8.43 -15.85
C LEU A 137 -13.50 -7.33 -16.94
N HIS A 138 -14.71 -6.95 -17.34
CA HIS A 138 -14.90 -5.67 -18.02
C HIS A 138 -15.11 -4.59 -16.94
N LEU A 139 -14.39 -3.47 -17.10
CA LEU A 139 -14.47 -2.20 -16.36
C LEU A 139 -13.53 -2.04 -15.17
N LEU A 140 -12.23 -1.90 -15.47
CA LEU A 140 -11.41 -0.89 -14.81
C LEU A 140 -10.70 -0.09 -15.91
N LYS A 141 -11.28 1.05 -16.30
CA LYS A 141 -10.61 2.00 -17.18
C LYS A 141 -9.53 2.72 -16.36
N PRO A 142 -8.33 2.97 -16.93
CA PRO A 142 -7.32 3.78 -16.27
C PRO A 142 -7.81 5.22 -16.11
N TYR A 143 -7.43 5.82 -14.98
CA TYR A 143 -7.62 7.24 -14.67
C TYR A 143 -7.00 8.07 -15.80
N GLN A 144 -7.80 8.82 -16.53
CA GLN A 144 -7.33 9.82 -17.49
C GLN A 144 -7.32 11.18 -16.79
N LYS A 145 -6.27 11.93 -17.09
CA LYS A 145 -5.84 13.19 -16.47
C LYS A 145 -6.86 14.32 -16.59
#